data_AF-A0A1A6C4Q8-F1
#
_entry.id   AF-A0A1A6C4Q8-F1
#
_cell.length_a   1.000
_cell.length_b   1.000
_cell.length_c   1.000
_cell.angle_alpha   90.00
_cell.angle_beta   90.00
_cell.angle_gamma   90.00
#
_symmetry.space_group_name_H-M   'P 1'
#
loop_
_entity.id
_entity.type
_entity.pdbx_description
1 polymer ?
#
loop_
_entity_poly.entity_id
_entity_poly.type
_entity_poly.pdbx_seq_one_letter_code
_entity_poly.pdbx_strand_id
1 'polypeptide(L)'
;MPYKRPARVLFVATDTAAADIGARAARLGAGWIEPRAALAPPQATALAWADLVVSLDQDARDTLPPLPPIARHVHWPPASATEREQRIRGMLGGLRLLSRIEEDTA
;
A
#
# COMPACT_ATOMS: atom_id res chain seq x y z
N MET A 1 2.77 -18.60 18.75
CA MET A 1 2.53 -17.17 18.50
C MET A 1 1.96 -17.04 17.10
N PRO A 2 0.73 -16.53 16.90
CA PRO A 2 0.21 -16.34 15.55
C PRO A 2 1.06 -15.26 14.89
N TYR A 3 1.89 -15.65 13.92
CA TYR A 3 2.69 -14.70 13.14
C TYR A 3 1.75 -13.67 12.51
N LYS A 4 1.99 -12.38 12.76
CA LYS A 4 1.22 -11.28 12.15
C LYS A 4 1.39 -11.39 10.64
N ARG A 5 0.26 -11.58 9.93
CA ARG A 5 0.28 -11.67 8.46
C ARG A 5 0.85 -10.37 7.86
N PRO A 6 1.51 -10.44 6.68
CA PRO A 6 1.93 -9.24 5.96
C PRO A 6 0.74 -8.31 5.69
N ALA A 7 0.99 -7.00 5.70
CA ALA A 7 -0.05 -6.02 5.38
C ALA A 7 -0.34 -6.03 3.87
N ARG A 8 -1.62 -6.11 3.50
CA ARG A 8 -2.07 -6.14 2.11
C ARG A 8 -2.20 -4.72 1.58
N VAL A 9 -1.32 -4.33 0.67
CA VAL A 9 -1.24 -2.96 0.14
C VAL A 9 -1.63 -2.95 -1.33
N LEU A 10 -2.66 -2.18 -1.69
CA LEU A 10 -3.09 -1.99 -3.08
C LEU A 10 -2.63 -0.61 -3.58
N PHE A 11 -1.74 -0.60 -4.57
CA PHE A 11 -1.36 0.61 -5.29
C PHE A 11 -2.28 0.83 -6.48
N VAL A 12 -2.81 2.06 -6.62
CA VAL A 12 -3.78 2.42 -7.64
C VAL A 12 -3.28 3.65 -8.41
N ALA A 13 -3.25 3.56 -9.73
CA ALA A 13 -2.87 4.66 -10.61
C ALA A 13 -3.70 4.59 -11.91
N THR A 14 -3.72 5.67 -12.67
CA THR A 14 -4.29 5.68 -14.02
C THR A 14 -3.37 5.09 -15.08
N ASP A 15 -2.09 4.86 -14.74
CA ASP A 15 -1.05 4.39 -15.65
C ASP A 15 -0.23 3.21 -15.08
N THR A 16 0.92 2.92 -15.71
CA THR A 16 1.82 1.82 -15.30
C THR A 16 2.53 2.06 -13.96
N ALA A 17 2.43 3.26 -13.36
CA ALA A 17 3.08 3.57 -12.09
C ALA A 17 2.63 2.64 -10.96
N ALA A 18 1.38 2.16 -11.00
CA ALA A 18 0.87 1.19 -10.03
C ALA A 18 1.65 -0.14 -10.09
N ALA A 19 1.89 -0.66 -11.29
CA ALA A 19 2.65 -1.90 -11.47
C ALA A 19 4.11 -1.72 -11.05
N ASP A 20 4.74 -0.62 -11.46
CA ASP A 20 6.13 -0.31 -11.15
C ASP A 20 6.38 -0.17 -9.64
N ILE A 21 5.50 0.56 -8.95
CA ILE A 21 5.62 0.75 -7.50
C ILE A 21 5.29 -0.54 -6.76
N GLY A 22 4.31 -1.33 -7.23
CA GLY A 22 3.96 -2.61 -6.64
C GLY A 22 5.12 -3.60 -6.69
N ALA A 23 5.78 -3.71 -7.85
CA ALA A 23 6.97 -4.56 -8.01
C ALA A 23 8.14 -4.09 -7.13
N ARG A 24 8.34 -2.78 -7.00
CA ARG A 24 9.39 -2.23 -6.11
C ARG A 24 9.06 -2.48 -4.63
N ALA A 25 7.81 -2.30 -4.24
CA ALA A 25 7.33 -2.57 -2.89
C ALA A 25 7.49 -4.06 -2.55
N ALA A 26 7.24 -4.97 -3.49
CA ALA A 26 7.42 -6.42 -3.28
C ALA A 26 8.88 -6.75 -2.96
N ARG A 27 9.82 -6.18 -3.73
CA ARG A 27 11.27 -6.38 -3.52
C ARG A 27 11.76 -5.82 -2.18
N LEU A 28 11.29 -4.65 -1.78
CA LEU A 28 11.72 -3.99 -0.54
C LEU A 28 11.00 -4.52 0.71
N GLY A 29 9.77 -5.00 0.53
CA GLY A 29 8.84 -5.34 1.59
C GLY A 29 9.05 -6.69 2.25
N ALA A 30 9.70 -7.64 1.57
CA ALA A 30 10.16 -8.97 2.06
C ALA A 30 9.45 -9.47 3.34
N GLY A 31 8.17 -9.88 3.21
CA GLY A 31 7.40 -10.49 4.31
C GLY A 31 6.65 -9.51 5.23
N TRP A 32 6.88 -8.20 5.13
CA TRP A 32 6.14 -7.18 5.88
C TRP A 32 4.87 -6.72 5.16
N ILE A 33 4.89 -6.76 3.83
CA ILE A 33 3.76 -6.38 3.00
C ILE A 33 3.54 -7.41 1.88
N GLU A 34 2.28 -7.56 1.51
CA GLU A 34 1.82 -8.18 0.28
C GLU A 34 1.31 -7.05 -0.62
N PRO A 35 2.10 -6.55 -1.59
CA PRO A 35 1.65 -5.49 -2.47
C PRO A 35 0.93 -6.03 -3.72
N ARG A 36 -0.09 -5.30 -4.17
CA ARG A 36 -0.76 -5.48 -5.46
C ARG A 36 -0.89 -4.14 -6.17
N ALA A 37 -1.08 -4.20 -7.48
CA ALA A 37 -1.34 -3.05 -8.33
C ALA A 37 -2.70 -3.19 -9.00
N ALA A 38 -3.40 -2.07 -9.20
CA ALA A 38 -4.60 -1.98 -10.00
C ALA A 38 -4.62 -0.64 -10.77
N LEU A 39 -5.24 -0.65 -11.94
CA LEU A 39 -5.60 0.59 -12.63
C LEU A 39 -6.83 1.20 -11.96
N ALA A 40 -6.94 2.52 -12.03
CA ALA A 40 -8.12 3.26 -11.61
C ALA A 40 -9.24 3.18 -12.69
N PRO A 41 -10.52 3.03 -12.29
CA PRO A 41 -10.98 2.72 -10.93
C PRO A 41 -10.73 1.23 -10.57
N PRO A 42 -10.29 0.93 -9.34
CA PRO A 42 -10.02 -0.44 -8.93
C PRO A 42 -11.31 -1.24 -8.70
N GLN A 43 -11.26 -2.55 -8.96
CA GLN A 43 -12.39 -3.46 -8.72
C GLN A 43 -12.66 -3.62 -7.21
N ALA A 44 -13.95 -3.79 -6.85
CA ALA A 44 -14.36 -3.97 -5.46
C ALA A 44 -13.67 -5.17 -4.76
N THR A 45 -13.39 -6.24 -5.49
CA THR A 45 -12.65 -7.41 -4.99
C THR A 45 -11.21 -7.09 -4.63
N ALA A 46 -10.55 -6.19 -5.37
CA ALA A 46 -9.20 -5.72 -5.04
C ALA A 46 -9.22 -4.84 -3.78
N LEU A 47 -10.22 -3.97 -3.64
CA LEU A 47 -10.41 -3.13 -2.45
C LEU A 47 -10.72 -3.96 -1.20
N ALA A 48 -11.61 -4.96 -1.30
CA ALA A 48 -11.97 -5.85 -0.20
C ALA A 48 -10.80 -6.67 0.35
N TRP A 49 -9.78 -6.92 -0.48
CA TRP A 49 -8.56 -7.61 -0.07
C TRP A 49 -7.58 -6.70 0.69
N ALA A 50 -7.59 -5.39 0.43
CA ALA A 50 -6.56 -4.47 0.90
C ALA A 50 -6.79 -4.00 2.36
N ASP A 51 -5.71 -3.99 3.15
CA ASP A 51 -5.67 -3.29 4.44
C ASP A 51 -5.34 -1.81 4.24
N LEU A 52 -4.58 -1.50 3.19
CA LEU A 52 -4.17 -0.15 2.80
C LEU A 52 -4.29 0.02 1.29
N VAL A 53 -4.94 1.09 0.86
CA VAL A 53 -5.03 1.54 -0.53
C VAL A 53 -4.18 2.79 -0.71
N VAL A 54 -3.32 2.81 -1.72
CA VAL A 54 -2.42 3.93 -2.04
C VAL A 54 -2.70 4.42 -3.46
N SER A 55 -3.35 5.57 -3.59
CA SER A 55 -3.53 6.24 -4.89
C SER A 55 -2.27 7.04 -5.26
N LEU A 56 -1.78 6.92 -6.50
CA LEU A 56 -0.51 7.51 -6.96
C LEU A 56 -0.65 8.79 -7.79
N ASP A 57 -1.87 9.11 -8.21
CA ASP A 57 -2.23 10.31 -8.95
C ASP A 57 -3.62 10.79 -8.53
N GLN A 58 -3.95 12.03 -8.90
CA GLN A 58 -5.17 12.69 -8.45
C GLN A 58 -6.42 12.02 -9.05
N ASP A 59 -6.37 11.62 -10.32
CA ASP A 59 -7.47 10.96 -11.00
C ASP A 59 -7.77 9.58 -10.37
N ALA A 60 -6.73 8.83 -10.02
CA ALA A 60 -6.86 7.58 -9.28
C ALA A 60 -7.45 7.78 -7.88
N ARG A 61 -7.17 8.91 -7.22
CA ARG A 61 -7.80 9.26 -5.95
C ARG A 61 -9.28 9.59 -6.12
N ASP A 62 -9.61 10.39 -7.12
CA ASP A 62 -10.97 10.93 -7.31
C ASP A 62 -11.94 9.87 -7.83
N THR A 63 -11.43 8.84 -8.51
CA THR A 63 -12.21 7.71 -9.03
C THR A 63 -12.28 6.51 -8.07
N LEU A 64 -11.72 6.62 -6.85
CA LEU A 64 -11.78 5.54 -5.87
C LEU A 64 -13.23 5.29 -5.41
N PRO A 65 -13.72 4.04 -5.51
CA PRO A 65 -14.96 3.65 -4.87
C PRO A 65 -14.88 3.75 -3.33
N PRO A 66 -16.02 3.77 -2.63
CA PRO A 66 -16.06 3.67 -1.17
C PRO A 66 -15.27 2.47 -0.66
N LEU A 67 -14.44 2.71 0.35
CA LEU A 67 -13.54 1.69 0.89
C LEU A 67 -14.26 0.81 1.92
N PRO A 68 -13.92 -0.48 2.02
CA PRO A 68 -14.34 -1.32 3.13
C PRO A 68 -13.91 -0.70 4.48
N PRO A 69 -14.65 -0.93 5.58
CA PRO A 69 -14.33 -0.34 6.89
C PRO A 69 -12.93 -0.69 7.42
N ILE A 70 -12.38 -1.83 6.98
CA ILE A 70 -11.05 -2.31 7.37
C ILE A 70 -9.91 -1.65 6.58
N ALA A 71 -10.21 -1.06 5.41
CA ALA A 71 -9.21 -0.54 4.50
C ALA A 71 -8.90 0.93 4.84
N ARG A 72 -7.62 1.24 5.02
CA ARG A 72 -7.13 2.62 5.10
C ARG A 72 -6.81 3.13 3.70
N HIS A 73 -6.80 4.45 3.54
CA HIS A 73 -6.37 5.09 2.30
C HIS A 73 -5.35 6.18 2.55
N VAL A 74 -4.35 6.21 1.68
CA VAL A 74 -3.32 7.25 1.62
C VAL A 74 -3.18 7.67 0.16
N HIS A 75 -3.02 8.98 -0.05
CA HIS A 75 -2.70 9.52 -1.36
C HIS A 75 -1.23 9.93 -1.43
N TRP A 76 -0.54 9.41 -2.44
CA TRP A 76 0.82 9.75 -2.80
C TRP A 76 0.78 10.51 -4.11
N PRO A 77 1.00 11.84 -4.12
CA PRO A 77 0.98 12.59 -5.37
C PRO A 77 2.09 12.11 -6.31
N PRO A 78 1.98 12.39 -7.63
CA PRO A 78 2.99 12.01 -8.61
C PRO A 78 4.39 12.42 -8.15
N ALA A 79 5.33 11.50 -8.26
CA ALA A 79 6.69 11.68 -7.76
C ALA A 79 7.70 10.91 -8.61
N SER A 80 8.97 11.28 -8.51
CA SER A 80 10.07 10.54 -9.12
C SER A 80 10.19 9.12 -8.57
N ALA A 81 10.91 8.24 -9.28
CA ALA A 81 11.16 6.89 -8.81
C ALA A 81 11.89 6.84 -7.45
N THR A 82 12.81 7.78 -7.21
CA THR A 82 13.55 7.90 -5.95
C THR A 82 12.63 8.28 -4.79
N GLU A 83 11.75 9.26 -4.97
CA GLU A 83 10.79 9.66 -3.94
C GLU A 83 9.77 8.55 -3.65
N ARG A 84 9.28 7.84 -4.67
CA ARG A 84 8.42 6.68 -4.48
C ARG A 84 9.09 5.60 -3.64
N GLU A 85 10.38 5.34 -3.90
CA GLU A 85 11.16 4.40 -3.09
C GLU A 85 11.31 4.85 -1.65
N GLN A 86 11.59 6.13 -1.40
CA GLN A 86 11.66 6.69 -0.05
C GLN A 86 10.32 6.54 0.69
N ARG A 87 9.20 6.77 0.01
CA ARG A 87 7.85 6.54 0.56
C ARG A 87 7.62 5.09 0.95
N ILE A 88 8.01 4.13 0.09
CA ILE A 88 7.96 2.70 0.43
C ILE A 88 8.80 2.42 1.68
N ARG A 89 10.04 2.91 1.74
CA ARG A 89 10.93 2.69 2.89
C ARG A 89 10.37 3.29 4.18
N GLY A 90 9.81 4.50 4.11
CA GLY A 90 9.15 5.15 5.24
C GLY A 90 7.94 4.35 5.74
N MET A 91 7.08 3.89 4.82
CA MET A 91 5.93 3.04 5.15
C MET A 91 6.37 1.74 5.85
N LEU A 92 7.37 1.05 5.29
CA LEU A 92 7.93 -0.17 5.89
C LEU A 92 8.56 0.09 7.27
N GLY A 93 9.26 1.22 7.44
CA GLY A 93 9.80 1.64 8.73
C GLY A 93 8.71 1.84 9.77
N GLY A 94 7.62 2.51 9.40
CA GLY A 94 6.46 2.70 10.27
C GLY A 94 5.80 1.38 10.69
N LEU A 95 5.58 0.45 9.74
CA LEU A 95 5.03 -0.87 10.04
C LEU A 95 5.91 -1.66 11.03
N ARG A 96 7.23 -1.62 10.84
CA ARG A 96 8.18 -2.29 11.74
C ARG A 96 8.18 -1.70 13.14
N LEU A 97 8.12 -0.37 13.26
CA LEU A 97 8.09 0.32 14.55
C LEU A 97 6.82 -0.06 15.33
N LEU A 98 5.66 -0.02 14.69
CA LEU A 98 4.38 -0.38 15.31
C LEU A 98 4.37 -1.84 15.79
N SER A 99 5.00 -2.75 15.04
CA SER A 99 5.09 -4.16 15.40
C SER A 99 5.92 -4.38 16.67
N ARG A 100 7.03 -3.64 16.84
CA ARG A 100 7.88 -3.73 18.04
C ARG A 100 7.16 -3.23 19.30
N ILE A 101 6.37 -2.16 19.17
CA ILE A 101 5.61 -1.62 20.31
C ILE A 101 4.55 -2.63 20.77
N GLU A 102 3.86 -3.29 19.84
CA GLU A 102 2.90 -4.35 20.17
C GLU A 102 3.55 -5.53 20.90
N GLU A 103 4.80 -5.88 20.57
CA GLU A 103 5.57 -6.93 21.26
C GLU A 103 5.99 -6.53 22.68
N ASP A 104 6.39 -5.28 22.92
CA ASP A 104 6.81 -4.79 24.24
C ASP A 104 5.64 -4.62 25.23
N THR A 105 4.39 -4.61 24.74
CA THR A 105 3.18 -4.41 25.56
C THR A 105 2.41 -5.70 25.85
N ALA A 106 2.91 -6.86 25.41
CA ALA A 106 2.28 -8.18 25.53
C ALA A 106 3.03 -9.11 26.50
#